data_AF-A0A6J7SL36-F1
#
_entry.id   AF-A0A6J7SL36-F1
#
_cell.length_a   1.000
_cell.length_b   1.000
_cell.length_c   1.000
_cell.angle_alpha   90.00
_cell.angle_beta   90.00
_cell.angle_gamma   90.00
#
_symmetry.space_group_name_H-M   'P 1'
#
loop_
_entity.id
_entity.type
_entity.pdbx_description
1 polymer ?
#
loop_
_entity_poly.entity_id
_entity_poly.type
_entity_poly.pdbx_seq_one_letter_code
_entity_poly.pdbx_strand_id
1 'polypeptide(L)' 'MMVQAGANDGLINKELENQITTYAANTKPHTTINKINAIMAARTNLGHNAAPLLTVEALMCVLAR' A
#
# COMPACT_ATOMS: atom_id res chain seq x y z
N MET A 1 6.37 5.20 1.58
CA MET A 1 6.45 6.64 1.95
C MET A 1 7.69 6.96 2.77
N MET A 2 8.00 6.27 3.87
CA MET A 2 9.21 6.59 4.68
C MET A 2 10.51 6.57 3.85
N VAL A 3 10.84 5.44 3.21
CA VAL A 3 12.04 5.31 2.37
C VAL A 3 12.03 6.29 1.18
N GLN A 4 10.86 6.45 0.53
CA GLN A 4 10.70 7.35 -0.61
C GLN A 4 10.71 8.85 -0.24
N ALA A 5 10.53 9.18 1.05
CA ALA A 5 10.60 10.53 1.58
C ALA A 5 11.97 10.84 2.21
N GLY A 6 12.93 9.89 2.16
CA GLY A 6 14.26 10.06 2.74
C GLY A 6 14.29 10.07 4.28
N ALA A 7 13.24 9.55 4.93
CA ALA A 7 13.20 9.45 6.38
C ALA A 7 14.12 8.32 6.87
N ASN A 8 14.88 8.60 7.93
CA ASN A 8 15.92 7.71 8.48
C ASN A 8 15.50 6.98 9.76
N ASP A 9 14.22 7.05 10.11
CA ASP A 9 13.65 6.35 11.25
C ASP A 9 13.65 4.83 11.03
N GLY A 10 13.58 4.07 12.12
CA GLY A 10 13.49 2.62 12.05
C GLY A 10 12.23 2.14 11.33
N LEU A 11 12.39 1.28 10.31
CA LEU A 11 11.27 0.60 9.65
C LEU A 11 10.55 -0.34 10.63
N ILE A 12 9.22 -0.28 10.66
CA ILE A 12 8.38 -1.21 11.45
C ILE A 12 8.60 -2.66 10.99
N ASN A 13 8.60 -2.88 9.68
CA ASN A 13 8.85 -4.17 9.04
C ASN A 13 10.31 -4.28 8.62
N LYS A 14 11.22 -4.21 9.60
CA LYS A 14 12.67 -4.21 9.37
C LYS A 14 13.15 -5.46 8.64
N GLU A 15 12.53 -6.60 8.91
CA GLU A 15 12.79 -7.87 8.22
C GLU A 15 12.54 -7.82 6.70
N LEU A 16 11.74 -6.85 6.23
CA LEU A 16 11.44 -6.64 4.82
C LEU A 16 12.22 -5.47 4.19
N GLU A 17 13.20 -4.89 4.89
CA GLU A 17 13.93 -3.69 4.47
C GLU A 17 14.42 -3.75 3.01
N ASN A 18 15.06 -4.85 2.61
CA ASN A 18 15.53 -5.03 1.23
C ASN A 18 14.40 -4.96 0.20
N GLN A 19 13.24 -5.57 0.50
CA GLN A 19 12.08 -5.59 -0.39
C GLN A 19 11.45 -4.20 -0.46
N ILE A 20 11.32 -3.52 0.70
CA ILE A 20 10.77 -2.17 0.79
C ILE A 20 11.62 -1.18 -0.01
N THR A 21 12.94 -1.23 0.14
CA THR A 21 13.88 -0.33 -0.56
C THR A 21 13.88 -0.60 -2.06
N THR A 22 13.89 -1.88 -2.46
CA THR A 22 13.79 -2.26 -3.88
C THR A 22 12.47 -1.79 -4.50
N TYR A 23 11.36 -1.98 -3.80
CA TYR A 23 10.05 -1.52 -4.25
C TYR A 23 9.98 0.01 -4.35
N ALA A 24 10.51 0.70 -3.34
CA ALA A 24 10.58 2.15 -3.27
C ALA A 24 11.37 2.76 -4.42
N ALA A 25 12.51 2.15 -4.79
CA ALA A 25 13.35 2.59 -5.91
C ALA A 25 12.67 2.41 -7.28
N ASN A 26 11.86 1.35 -7.43
CA ASN A 26 11.20 1.01 -8.69
C ASN A 26 9.82 1.68 -8.87
N THR A 27 9.32 2.40 -7.87
CA THR A 27 7.96 2.97 -7.88
C THR A 27 8.01 4.48 -7.66
N LYS A 28 7.18 5.24 -8.41
CA LYS A 28 7.05 6.69 -8.19
C LYS A 28 6.34 6.98 -6.87
N PRO A 29 6.74 7.99 -6.08
CA PRO A 29 6.10 8.31 -4.80
C PRO A 29 4.58 8.51 -4.90
N HIS A 30 4.10 9.19 -5.95
CA HIS A 30 2.68 9.40 -6.20
C HIS A 30 1.90 8.08 -6.41
N THR A 31 2.50 7.11 -7.11
CA THR A 31 1.90 5.78 -7.29
C THR A 31 1.76 5.04 -5.96
N THR A 32 2.76 5.14 -5.08
CA THR A 32 2.68 4.58 -3.72
C THR A 32 1.51 5.18 -2.94
N ILE A 33 1.33 6.50 -2.99
CA ILE A 33 0.22 7.20 -2.31
C ILE A 33 -1.13 6.71 -2.84
N ASN A 34 -1.29 6.63 -4.16
CA ASN A 34 -2.53 6.14 -4.77
C ASN A 34 -2.89 4.72 -4.33
N LYS A 35 -1.89 3.82 -4.27
CA LYS A 35 -2.10 2.45 -3.80
C LYS A 35 -2.51 2.41 -2.32
N ILE A 36 -1.89 3.23 -1.47
CA ILE A 36 -2.27 3.34 -0.05
C ILE A 36 -3.71 3.85 0.09
N ASN A 37 -4.09 4.88 -0.67
CA ASN A 37 -5.44 5.42 -0.64
C ASN A 37 -6.49 4.38 -1.07
N ALA A 38 -6.20 3.58 -2.10
CA ALA A 38 -7.07 2.48 -2.52
C ALA A 38 -7.24 1.43 -1.40
N ILE A 39 -6.15 1.04 -0.73
CA ILE A 39 -6.19 0.11 0.41
C ILE A 39 -7.02 0.68 1.56
N MET A 40 -6.86 1.97 1.88
CA MET A 40 -7.63 2.64 2.93
C MET A 40 -9.14 2.72 2.63
N ALA A 41 -9.50 2.96 1.36
CA ALA A 41 -10.88 2.90 0.91
C ALA A 41 -11.46 1.50 1.05
N ALA A 42 -10.73 0.46 0.62
CA ALA A 42 -11.14 -0.94 0.80
C ALA A 42 -11.32 -1.31 2.27
N ARG A 43 -10.41 -0.85 3.16
CA ARG A 43 -10.52 -1.05 4.62
C ARG A 43 -11.80 -0.43 5.19
N THR A 44 -12.14 0.78 4.75
CA THR A 44 -13.39 1.45 5.16
C THR A 44 -14.61 0.64 4.75
N ASN A 45 -14.62 0.12 3.52
CA ASN A 45 -15.70 -0.73 3.01
C ASN A 45 -15.83 -2.05 3.78
N LEU A 46 -14.71 -2.69 4.14
CA LEU A 46 -14.72 -3.87 5.01
C LEU A 46 -15.35 -3.56 6.38
N GLY A 47 -15.10 -2.37 6.92
CA GLY A 47 -15.73 -1.90 8.17
C GLY A 47 -17.24 -1.69 8.08
N HIS A 48 -17.79 -1.51 6.87
CA HIS A 48 -19.22 -1.36 6.63
C HIS A 48 -19.94 -2.69 6.34
N ASN A 49 -19.36 -3.83 6.77
CA ASN A 49 -19.91 -5.17 6.53
C ASN A 49 -20.09 -5.51 5.03
N ALA A 50 -19.24 -4.94 4.16
CA ALA A 50 -19.18 -5.36 2.77
C ALA A 50 -18.71 -6.83 2.70
N ALA A 51 -19.16 -7.56 1.67
CA ALA A 51 -18.67 -8.90 1.38
C ALA A 51 -17.13 -8.87 1.25
N PRO A 52 -16.37 -9.57 2.14
CA PRO A 52 -14.93 -9.38 2.21
C PRO A 52 -14.19 -9.73 0.91
N LEU A 53 -14.57 -10.84 0.28
CA LEU A 53 -13.96 -11.31 -0.97
C LEU A 53 -14.15 -10.29 -2.09
N LEU A 54 -15.39 -9.86 -2.32
CA LEU A 54 -15.71 -8.88 -3.35
C LEU A 54 -14.96 -7.56 -3.14
N THR A 55 -14.82 -7.13 -1.89
CA THR A 55 -14.09 -5.89 -1.56
C THR A 55 -12.60 -6.02 -1.88
N VAL A 56 -12.00 -7.18 -1.63
CA VAL A 56 -10.59 -7.45 -1.96
C VAL A 56 -10.40 -7.63 -3.46
N GLU A 57 -11.32 -8.28 -4.18
CA GLU A 57 -11.29 -8.40 -5.64
C GLU A 57 -11.33 -7.02 -6.30
N ALA A 58 -12.24 -6.15 -5.85
CA ALA A 58 -12.32 -4.77 -6.32
C ALA A 58 -11.02 -3.99 -6.02
N LEU A 59 -10.43 -4.17 -4.84
CA LEU A 59 -9.13 -3.58 -4.51
C LEU A 59 -8.04 -4.05 -5.48
N MET A 60 -7.95 -5.36 -5.78
CA MET A 60 -6.94 -5.90 -6.69
C MET A 60 -7.06 -5.31 -8.10
N CYS A 61 -8.28 -5.14 -8.61
CA CYS A 61 -8.52 -4.46 -9.88
C CYS A 61 -7.99 -3.01 -9.89
N VAL A 62 -8.13 -2.29 -8.78
CA VAL A 62 -7.60 -0.92 -8.65
C VAL A 62 -6.07 -0.92 -8.58
N LEU A 63 -5.46 -1.89 -7.90
CA LEU A 63 -4.01 -1.97 -7.73
C LEU A 63 -3.25 -2.45 -8.98
N ALA A 64 -3.93 -3.17 -9.87
CA ALA A 64 -3.40 -3.67 -11.13
C ALA A 64 -3.29 -2.58 -12.23
N ARG A 65 -3.86 -1.40 -12.00
CA ARG A 65 -3.87 -0.27 -12.93
C ARG A 65 -2.65 0.63 -12.74
#